data_AF-A0A8C3CHC8-F1
#
_entry.id   AF-A0A8C3CHC8-F1
#
_cell.length_a   1.000
_cell.length_b   1.000
_cell.length_c   1.000
_cell.angle_alpha   90.00
_cell.angle_beta   90.00
_cell.angle_gamma   90.00
#
_symmetry.space_group_name_H-M   'P 1'
#
loop_
_entity.id
_entity.type
_entity.pdbx_description
1 polymer ?
#
loop_
_entity_poly.entity_id
_entity_poly.type
_entity_poly.pdbx_seq_one_letter_code
_entity_poly.pdbx_strand_id
1 'polypeptide(L)'
;LAGGGGWRWRNRPPRSCEDYWWEWRHCRGLRHAFHHYYAHGARAAAAQEALCKSERARVEEKQKYAPVWTFRKSPPPDWYLPLDQDSPK
;
A
#
# COMPACT_ATOMS: atom_id res chain seq x y z
N LEU A 1 11.13 58.19 13.32
CA LEU A 1 9.97 57.27 13.46
C LEU A 1 9.89 56.38 12.23
N ALA A 2 10.58 55.23 12.26
CA ALA A 2 10.55 54.25 11.17
C ALA A 2 9.35 53.32 11.35
N GLY A 3 8.20 53.70 10.77
CA GLY A 3 6.95 52.94 10.82
C GLY A 3 6.50 52.50 9.43
N GLY A 4 7.24 51.58 8.81
CA GLY A 4 7.00 51.16 7.41
C GLY A 4 6.86 49.65 7.17
N GLY A 5 6.64 48.83 8.22
CA GLY A 5 6.69 47.37 8.12
C GLY A 5 5.36 46.62 8.14
N GLY A 6 4.23 47.28 8.42
CA GLY A 6 2.97 46.60 8.76
C GLY A 6 2.06 46.18 7.60
N TRP A 7 2.24 46.76 6.41
CA TRP A 7 1.26 46.64 5.31
C TRP A 7 1.58 45.54 4.29
N ARG A 8 2.82 45.01 4.28
CA ARG A 8 3.26 44.05 3.26
C ARG A 8 2.76 42.62 3.50
N TRP A 9 2.42 42.27 4.75
CA TRP A 9 1.95 40.93 5.11
C TRP A 9 0.43 40.77 5.01
N ARG A 10 -0.33 41.86 5.19
CA ARG A 10 -1.80 41.82 5.31
C ARG A 10 -2.53 41.79 3.95
N ASN A 11 -1.86 42.18 2.86
CA ASN A 11 -2.37 42.19 1.49
C ASN A 11 -1.61 41.24 0.56
N ARG A 12 -0.97 40.20 1.09
CA ARG A 12 -0.38 39.17 0.22
C ARG A 12 -1.51 38.23 -0.22
N PRO A 13 -1.91 38.22 -1.51
CA PRO A 13 -2.89 37.25 -1.98
C PRO A 13 -2.40 35.83 -1.63
N PRO A 14 -3.32 34.91 -1.26
CA PRO A 14 -2.97 33.52 -1.04
C PRO A 14 -2.16 33.03 -2.25
N ARG A 15 -1.03 32.36 -2.00
CA ARG A 15 -0.22 31.82 -3.08
C ARG A 15 -1.10 30.93 -3.96
N SER A 16 -0.88 30.99 -5.27
CA SER A 16 -1.70 30.17 -6.17
C SER A 16 -1.42 28.69 -5.90
N CYS A 17 -2.42 27.85 -6.09
CA CYS A 17 -2.24 26.40 -5.98
C CYS A 17 -1.16 25.90 -6.94
N GLU A 18 -1.03 26.53 -8.12
CA GLU A 18 -0.01 26.24 -9.11
C GLU A 18 1.40 26.49 -8.58
N ASP A 19 1.61 27.57 -7.81
CA ASP A 19 2.93 27.85 -7.20
C ASP A 19 3.30 26.78 -6.17
N TYR A 20 2.34 26.37 -5.34
CA TYR A 20 2.55 25.30 -4.37
C TYR A 20 2.83 23.96 -5.07
N TRP A 21 2.09 23.68 -6.15
CA TRP A 21 2.28 22.48 -6.95
C TRP A 21 3.63 22.47 -7.68
N TRP A 22 4.07 23.61 -8.21
CA TRP A 22 5.40 23.79 -8.79
C TRP A 22 6.51 23.61 -7.75
N GLU A 23 6.39 24.22 -6.57
CA GLU A 23 7.36 24.06 -5.47
C GLU A 23 7.44 22.60 -5.01
N TRP A 24 6.30 21.91 -4.86
CA TRP A 24 6.27 20.48 -4.54
C TRP A 24 6.94 19.63 -5.62
N ARG A 25 6.65 19.91 -6.90
CA ARG A 25 7.24 19.22 -8.05
C ARG A 25 8.76 19.46 -8.17
N HIS A 26 9.25 20.61 -7.70
CA HIS A 26 10.66 20.98 -7.70
C HIS A 26 11.38 20.72 -6.37
N CYS A 27 10.66 20.35 -5.31
CA CYS A 27 11.22 19.97 -4.02
C CYS A 27 11.92 18.60 -4.09
N ARG A 28 13.07 18.56 -4.76
CA ARG A 28 14.00 17.42 -4.83
C ARG A 28 15.18 17.60 -3.86
N GLY A 29 14.93 18.13 -2.67
CA GLY A 29 15.96 18.29 -1.64
C GLY A 29 16.47 16.95 -1.10
N LEU A 30 17.55 16.98 -0.31
CA LEU A 30 18.16 15.77 0.28
C LEU A 30 17.16 14.90 1.05
N ARG A 31 16.20 15.52 1.77
CA ARG A 31 15.13 14.78 2.46
C ARG A 31 14.20 14.04 1.50
N HIS A 32 13.87 14.65 0.36
CA HIS A 32 13.07 13.99 -0.68
C HIS A 32 13.85 12.84 -1.32
N ALA A 33 15.13 13.04 -1.64
CA ALA A 33 15.99 11.98 -2.16
C ALA A 33 16.15 10.83 -1.15
N PHE A 34 16.28 11.13 0.15
CA PHE A 34 16.33 10.15 1.22
C PHE A 34 15.02 9.36 1.33
N HIS A 35 13.87 10.04 1.40
CA HIS A 35 12.57 9.35 1.42
C HIS A 35 12.36 8.51 0.17
N HIS A 36 12.69 9.01 -1.01
CA HIS A 36 12.57 8.26 -2.26
C HIS A 36 13.53 7.06 -2.31
N TYR A 37 14.73 7.16 -1.72
CA TYR A 37 15.66 6.04 -1.60
C TYR A 37 15.16 4.95 -0.64
N TYR A 38 14.56 5.30 0.50
CA TYR A 38 14.06 4.28 1.43
C TYR A 38 12.66 3.74 1.05
N ALA A 39 11.81 4.55 0.42
CA ALA A 39 10.46 4.15 0.00
C ALA A 39 10.44 3.44 -1.36
N HIS A 40 11.32 3.84 -2.29
CA HIS A 40 11.33 3.36 -3.68
C HIS A 40 12.71 2.94 -4.17
N GLY A 41 13.71 2.84 -3.28
CA GLY A 41 15.12 2.68 -3.64
C GLY A 41 15.42 1.60 -4.67
N ALA A 42 16.35 1.92 -5.57
CA ALA A 42 16.83 1.06 -6.65
C ALA A 42 17.36 -0.32 -6.21
N ARG A 43 17.66 -0.51 -4.91
CA ARG A 43 18.05 -1.81 -4.34
C ARG A 43 16.88 -2.79 -4.19
N ALA A 44 15.64 -2.32 -4.31
CA ALA A 44 14.46 -3.16 -4.24
C ALA A 44 14.13 -3.83 -5.57
N ALA A 45 14.58 -3.33 -6.74
CA ALA A 45 14.14 -3.87 -8.03
C ALA A 45 14.56 -5.33 -8.22
N ALA A 46 15.85 -5.65 -8.01
CA ALA A 46 16.34 -7.03 -8.13
C ALA A 46 15.76 -7.95 -7.03
N ALA A 47 15.59 -7.44 -5.81
CA ALA A 47 14.99 -8.20 -4.71
C ALA A 47 13.50 -8.47 -4.95
N GLN A 48 12.75 -7.48 -5.46
CA GLN A 48 11.35 -7.58 -5.83
C GLN A 48 11.16 -8.52 -7.01
N GLU A 49 12.05 -8.48 -8.00
CA GLU A 49 12.03 -9.43 -9.11
C GLU A 49 12.32 -10.85 -8.63
N ALA A 50 13.30 -11.03 -7.73
CA ALA A 50 13.59 -12.32 -7.13
C ALA A 50 12.39 -12.86 -6.33
N LEU A 51 11.73 -12.02 -5.52
CA LEU A 51 10.52 -12.37 -4.79
C LEU A 51 9.35 -12.71 -5.73
N CYS A 52 9.17 -11.93 -6.80
CA CYS A 52 8.12 -12.19 -7.78
C CYS A 52 8.35 -13.53 -8.49
N LYS A 53 9.61 -13.84 -8.86
CA LYS A 53 10.00 -15.12 -9.45
C LYS A 53 9.77 -16.28 -8.50
N SER A 54 10.17 -16.15 -7.23
CA SER A 54 9.96 -17.22 -6.24
C SER A 54 8.47 -17.46 -5.95
N GLU A 55 7.67 -16.39 -5.85
CA GLU A 55 6.23 -16.52 -5.63
C GLU A 55 5.54 -17.15 -6.84
N ARG A 56 5.93 -16.78 -8.06
CA ARG A 56 5.41 -17.42 -9.28
C ARG A 56 5.74 -18.91 -9.31
N ALA A 57 6.98 -19.28 -9.04
CA ALA A 57 7.39 -20.69 -8.99
C ALA A 57 6.60 -21.47 -7.91
N ARG A 58 6.40 -20.87 -6.73
CA ARG A 58 5.59 -21.47 -5.65
C ARG A 58 4.12 -21.64 -6.05
N VAL A 59 3.56 -20.71 -6.82
CA VAL A 59 2.18 -20.76 -7.31
C VAL A 59 2.05 -21.80 -8.43
N GLU A 60 2.97 -21.85 -9.38
CA GLU A 60 3.00 -22.85 -10.46
C GLU A 60 3.11 -24.27 -9.91
N GLU A 61 3.99 -24.49 -8.93
CA GLU A 61 4.09 -25.79 -8.24
C GLU A 61 2.78 -26.16 -7.56
N LYS A 62 2.13 -25.23 -6.85
CA LYS A 62 0.81 -25.47 -6.25
C LYS A 62 -0.28 -25.78 -7.28
N GLN A 63 -0.21 -25.19 -8.48
CA GLN A 63 -1.18 -25.42 -9.55
C GLN A 63 -1.07 -26.81 -10.19
N LYS A 64 0.07 -27.49 -10.08
CA LYS A 64 0.23 -28.88 -10.57
C LYS A 64 -0.67 -29.86 -9.85
N TYR A 65 -1.01 -29.58 -8.60
CA TYR A 65 -1.81 -30.46 -7.77
C TYR A 65 -3.28 -30.03 -7.83
N ALA A 66 -4.18 -30.99 -8.05
CA ALA A 66 -5.60 -30.74 -7.97
C ALA A 66 -5.95 -30.20 -6.56
N PRO A 67 -6.77 -29.15 -6.45
CA PRO A 67 -7.11 -28.58 -5.16
C PRO A 67 -7.82 -29.66 -4.32
N VAL A 68 -7.23 -29.96 -3.15
CA VAL A 68 -7.79 -30.91 -2.17
C VAL A 68 -9.20 -30.49 -1.74
N TRP A 69 -9.46 -29.19 -1.74
CA TRP A 69 -10.76 -28.61 -1.44
C TRP A 69 -11.34 -27.96 -2.69
N THR A 70 -12.41 -28.54 -3.21
CA THR A 70 -13.25 -27.89 -4.22
C THR A 70 -14.00 -26.71 -3.57
N PHE A 71 -14.11 -25.58 -4.28
CA PHE A 71 -14.81 -24.41 -3.76
C PHE A 71 -16.29 -24.74 -3.57
N ARG A 72 -16.74 -24.78 -2.32
CA ARG A 72 -18.13 -25.11 -1.98
C ARG A 72 -19.06 -23.96 -2.39
N LYS A 73 -20.12 -24.27 -3.13
CA LYS A 73 -21.13 -23.28 -3.58
C LYS A 73 -22.25 -23.08 -2.56
N SER A 74 -22.44 -24.03 -1.66
CA SER A 74 -23.41 -23.97 -0.56
C SER A 74 -22.79 -24.59 0.68
N PRO A 75 -23.20 -24.15 1.88
CA PRO A 75 -22.86 -24.88 3.10
C PRO A 75 -23.40 -26.31 3.02
N PRO A 76 -22.72 -27.29 3.65
CA PRO A 76 -23.24 -28.62 3.89
C PRO A 76 -24.69 -28.60 4.46
N PRO A 77 -25.58 -29.53 4.03
CA PRO A 77 -26.98 -29.55 4.46
C PRO A 77 -27.18 -29.76 5.97
N ASP A 78 -26.22 -30.42 6.61
CA ASP A 78 -26.14 -30.76 8.02
C ASP A 78 -25.61 -29.62 8.90
N TRP A 79 -25.21 -28.48 8.31
CA TRP A 79 -24.65 -27.34 9.06
C TRP A 79 -25.64 -26.71 10.05
N TYR A 80 -26.93 -26.93 9.84
CA TYR A 80 -28.00 -26.46 10.72
C TYR A 80 -28.43 -27.49 11.77
N LEU A 81 -27.88 -28.71 11.71
CA LEU A 81 -28.19 -29.71 12.72
C LEU A 81 -27.45 -29.34 14.01
N PRO A 82 -28.15 -29.34 15.16
CA PRO A 82 -27.47 -29.32 16.45
C PRO A 82 -26.45 -30.45 16.48
N LEU A 83 -25.20 -30.15 16.86
CA LEU A 83 -24.20 -31.18 17.15
C LEU A 83 -24.86 -32.19 18.11
N ASP A 84 -24.83 -33.49 17.77
CA ASP A 84 -25.38 -34.54 18.64
C ASP A 84 -24.73 -34.46 20.02
N GLN A 85 -25.38 -33.76 20.97
CA GLN A 85 -24.88 -33.58 22.33
C GLN A 85 -25.06 -34.83 23.19
N ASP A 86 -25.67 -35.89 22.64
CA ASP A 86 -26.07 -37.09 23.36
C ASP A 86 -25.34 -38.36 22.88
N SER A 87 -24.02 -38.27 22.61
CA SER A 87 -23.18 -39.46 22.58
C SER A 87 -22.66 -39.75 24.00
N PRO A 88 -23.23 -40.70 24.77
CA PRO A 88 -22.55 -41.21 25.96
C PRO A 88 -21.22 -41.88 25.54
N LYS A 89 -20.18 -41.63 26.34
CA LYS A 89 -18.86 -42.28 26.24
C LYS A 89 -18.92 -43.78 26.48
#